data_AF-A0A5E3XBR2-F1
#
_entry.id   AF-A0A5E3XBR2-F1
#
_cell.length_a   1.000
_cell.length_b   1.000
_cell.length_c   1.000
_cell.angle_alpha   90.00
_cell.angle_beta   90.00
_cell.angle_gamma   90.00
#
_symmetry.space_group_name_H-M   'P 1'
#
loop_
_entity.id
_entity.type
_entity.pdbx_description
1 polymer ?
#
loop_
_entity_poly.entity_id
_entity_poly.type
_entity_poly.pdbx_seq_one_letter_code
_entity_poly.pdbx_strand_id
1 'polypeptide(L)'
;MVLAIARAKLFLLQARPRLRHLESIREEAQASLCIAANLMKDHHGANDTAYKAYKVGDKVWLEGKNVKTVRPKAKLDAKRYGPFTVTEVVGSDPEKAINFRLDIPKTWKRIHPVFHAHLLTPYVETPEHGPNFLQNPPDLVDDEE
;
A
#
# COMPACT_ATOMS: atom_id res chain seq x y z
N MET A 1 -27.75 -22.94 57.46
CA MET A 1 -27.87 -23.42 56.05
C MET A 1 -28.67 -22.47 55.15
N VAL A 2 -29.86 -22.03 55.55
CA VAL A 2 -30.76 -21.19 54.72
C VAL A 2 -30.18 -19.83 54.31
N LEU A 3 -29.47 -19.14 55.21
CA LEU A 3 -28.88 -17.82 54.93
C LEU A 3 -27.75 -17.85 53.87
N ALA A 4 -26.96 -18.93 53.85
CA ALA A 4 -25.90 -19.14 52.85
C ALA A 4 -26.50 -19.39 51.46
N ILE A 5 -27.58 -20.18 51.40
CA ILE A 5 -28.32 -20.44 50.15
C ILE A 5 -28.96 -19.15 49.63
N ALA A 6 -29.55 -18.32 50.49
CA ALA A 6 -30.13 -17.04 50.10
C ALA A 6 -29.09 -16.05 49.54
N ARG A 7 -27.91 -15.97 50.16
CA ARG A 7 -26.78 -15.16 49.67
C ARG A 7 -26.24 -15.65 48.33
N ALA A 8 -26.07 -16.96 48.16
CA ALA A 8 -25.66 -17.55 46.88
C ALA A 8 -26.70 -17.30 45.78
N LYS A 9 -28.01 -17.38 46.11
CA LYS A 9 -29.10 -17.07 45.17
C LYS A 9 -29.06 -15.60 44.73
N LEU A 10 -28.85 -14.68 45.67
CA LEU A 10 -28.77 -13.24 45.37
C LEU A 10 -27.55 -12.91 44.51
N PHE A 11 -26.39 -13.53 44.80
CA PHE A 11 -25.19 -13.38 44.00
C PHE A 11 -25.37 -13.91 42.57
N LEU A 12 -25.96 -15.10 42.41
CA LEU A 12 -26.27 -15.67 41.09
C LEU A 12 -27.29 -14.83 40.32
N LEU A 13 -28.26 -14.23 41.01
CA LEU A 13 -29.26 -13.33 40.39
C LEU A 13 -28.60 -12.07 39.81
N GLN A 14 -27.55 -11.56 40.47
CA GLN A 14 -26.79 -10.39 40.02
C GLN A 14 -25.67 -10.72 39.01
N ALA A 15 -25.06 -11.90 39.09
CA ALA A 15 -23.94 -12.28 38.21
C ALA A 15 -24.40 -12.68 36.80
N ARG A 16 -25.51 -13.40 36.68
CA ARG A 16 -26.06 -13.85 35.38
C ARG A 16 -26.38 -12.74 34.38
N PRO A 17 -27.02 -11.60 34.74
CA PRO A 17 -27.25 -10.52 33.78
C PRO A 17 -25.95 -9.84 33.34
N ARG A 18 -24.95 -9.73 34.22
CA ARG A 18 -23.63 -9.18 33.86
C ARG A 18 -22.88 -10.07 32.88
N LEU A 19 -22.90 -11.39 33.08
CA LEU A 19 -22.28 -12.34 32.17
C LEU A 19 -22.92 -12.28 30.77
N ARG A 20 -24.26 -12.26 30.70
CA ARG A 20 -24.98 -12.10 29.43
C ARG A 20 -24.65 -10.78 28.73
N HIS A 21 -24.48 -9.70 29.49
CA HIS A 21 -24.09 -8.40 28.92
C HIS A 21 -22.66 -8.44 28.34
N LEU A 22 -21.72 -9.07 29.04
CA LEU A 22 -20.35 -9.25 28.55
C LEU A 22 -20.30 -10.15 27.31
N GLU A 23 -21.12 -11.20 27.26
CA GLU A 23 -21.28 -12.06 26.08
C GLU A 23 -21.80 -11.27 24.89
N SER A 24 -22.85 -10.46 25.09
CA SER A 24 -23.41 -9.60 24.04
C SER A 24 -22.40 -8.58 23.51
N ILE A 25 -21.63 -7.90 24.39
CA ILE A 25 -20.57 -6.98 23.95
C ILE A 25 -19.51 -7.73 23.14
N ARG A 26 -19.15 -8.95 23.57
CA ARG A 26 -18.16 -9.76 22.85
C ARG A 26 -18.66 -10.16 21.47
N GLU A 27 -19.91 -10.58 21.34
CA GLU A 27 -20.53 -10.92 20.06
C GLU A 27 -20.56 -9.73 19.11
N GLU A 28 -20.96 -8.55 19.61
CA GLU A 28 -20.99 -7.33 18.81
C GLU A 28 -19.59 -6.88 18.36
N ALA A 29 -18.61 -6.97 19.25
CA ALA A 29 -17.22 -6.66 18.92
C ALA A 29 -16.66 -7.66 17.88
N GLN A 30 -16.95 -8.95 18.03
CA GLN A 30 -16.54 -9.98 17.08
C GLN A 30 -17.20 -9.78 15.71
N ALA A 31 -18.50 -9.50 15.67
CA ALA A 31 -19.21 -9.21 14.42
C ALA A 31 -18.62 -7.97 13.73
N SER A 32 -18.35 -6.90 14.50
CA SER A 32 -17.75 -5.67 13.98
C SER A 32 -16.35 -5.90 13.39
N LEU A 33 -15.51 -6.69 14.07
CA LEU A 33 -14.18 -7.07 13.56
C LEU A 33 -14.26 -7.90 12.27
N CYS A 34 -15.21 -8.84 12.19
CA CYS A 34 -15.45 -9.62 10.98
C CYS A 34 -15.89 -8.74 9.80
N ILE A 35 -16.83 -7.81 10.04
CA ILE A 35 -17.29 -6.86 9.02
C ILE A 35 -16.12 -6.01 8.52
N ALA A 36 -15.33 -5.43 9.43
CA ALA A 36 -14.17 -4.63 9.08
C ALA A 36 -13.14 -5.43 8.25
N ALA A 37 -12.86 -6.68 8.65
CA ALA A 37 -11.94 -7.54 7.92
C ALA A 37 -12.44 -7.86 6.49
N ASN A 38 -13.74 -8.09 6.30
CA ASN A 38 -14.31 -8.34 4.98
C ASN A 38 -14.23 -7.08 4.10
N LEU A 39 -14.60 -5.91 4.64
CA LEU A 39 -14.48 -4.64 3.90
C LEU A 39 -13.03 -4.34 3.49
N MET A 40 -12.06 -4.63 4.36
CA MET A 40 -10.64 -4.46 4.03
C MET A 40 -10.20 -5.40 2.90
N LYS A 41 -10.68 -6.65 2.89
CA LYS A 41 -10.43 -7.62 1.82
C LYS A 41 -11.04 -7.16 0.50
N ASP A 42 -12.24 -6.60 0.51
CA ASP A 42 -12.88 -6.12 -0.73
C ASP A 42 -12.11 -4.94 -1.33
N HIS A 43 -11.63 -4.01 -0.48
CA HIS A 43 -10.86 -2.86 -0.92
C HIS A 43 -9.45 -3.22 -1.45
N HIS A 44 -8.80 -4.23 -0.85
CA HIS A 44 -7.46 -4.67 -1.25
C HIS A 44 -7.50 -5.75 -2.34
N GLY A 45 -8.53 -6.59 -2.35
CA GLY A 45 -8.74 -7.69 -3.30
C GLY A 45 -9.34 -7.25 -4.63
N ALA A 46 -9.98 -6.07 -4.69
CA ALA A 46 -10.36 -5.46 -5.97
C ALA A 46 -9.14 -5.08 -6.85
N ASN A 47 -7.94 -5.02 -6.27
CA ASN A 47 -6.68 -4.81 -6.99
C ASN A 47 -5.97 -6.12 -7.40
N ASP A 48 -6.69 -7.25 -7.42
CA ASP A 48 -6.32 -8.42 -8.24
C ASP A 48 -6.57 -8.15 -9.75
N THR A 49 -6.65 -6.88 -10.12
CA THR A 49 -6.42 -6.40 -11.48
C THR A 49 -5.04 -6.87 -11.89
N ALA A 50 -5.00 -7.88 -12.77
CA ALA A 50 -3.81 -8.33 -13.46
C ALA A 50 -3.00 -7.12 -13.93
N TYR A 51 -1.97 -6.75 -13.16
CA TYR A 51 -1.04 -5.72 -13.57
C TYR A 51 -0.42 -6.21 -14.87
N LYS A 52 -0.34 -5.33 -15.86
CA LYS A 52 0.34 -5.68 -17.09
C LYS A 52 1.80 -5.95 -16.75
N ALA A 53 2.24 -7.19 -16.91
CA ALA A 53 3.62 -7.57 -16.67
C ALA A 53 4.52 -6.77 -17.62
N TYR A 54 5.50 -6.06 -17.05
CA TYR A 54 6.55 -5.38 -17.81
C TYR A 54 7.69 -6.36 -18.09
N LYS A 55 8.38 -6.15 -19.21
CA LYS A 55 9.55 -6.92 -19.60
C LYS A 55 10.82 -6.10 -19.40
N VAL A 56 11.94 -6.79 -19.26
CA VAL A 56 13.25 -6.14 -19.26
C VAL A 56 13.42 -5.37 -20.58
N GLY A 57 13.83 -4.11 -20.49
CA GLY A 57 13.94 -3.18 -21.62
C GLY A 57 12.73 -2.27 -21.84
N ASP A 58 11.58 -2.55 -21.21
CA ASP A 58 10.43 -1.65 -21.30
C ASP A 58 10.74 -0.30 -20.63
N LYS A 59 10.27 0.78 -21.26
CA LYS A 59 10.32 2.12 -20.69
C LYS A 59 9.05 2.39 -19.88
N VAL A 60 9.21 2.86 -18.66
CA VAL A 60 8.10 3.16 -17.74
C VAL A 60 8.31 4.49 -17.03
N TRP A 61 7.21 5.19 -16.74
CA TRP A 61 7.17 6.32 -15.83
C TRP A 61 7.01 5.83 -14.39
N LEU A 62 7.77 6.43 -13.48
CA LEU A 62 7.59 6.23 -12.04
C LEU A 62 6.68 7.34 -11.47
N GLU A 63 5.63 6.97 -10.76
CA GLU A 63 4.75 7.90 -10.04
C GLU A 63 5.50 8.58 -8.88
N GLY A 64 5.45 9.91 -8.83
CA GLY A 64 6.19 10.72 -7.86
C GLY A 64 5.62 10.75 -6.44
N LYS A 65 4.55 9.99 -6.15
CA LYS A 65 3.83 10.02 -4.86
C LYS A 65 4.74 9.78 -3.65
N ASN A 66 5.77 8.96 -3.82
CA ASN A 66 6.67 8.52 -2.76
C ASN A 66 8.10 9.09 -2.90
N VAL A 67 8.33 9.99 -3.86
CA VAL A 67 9.65 10.58 -4.13
C VAL A 67 9.69 11.97 -3.49
N LYS A 68 10.52 12.13 -2.46
CA LYS A 68 10.76 13.43 -1.81
C LYS A 68 11.87 14.17 -2.55
N THR A 69 11.54 15.26 -3.24
CA THR A 69 12.52 16.13 -3.89
C THR A 69 12.80 17.37 -3.06
N VAL A 70 13.85 18.13 -3.44
CA VAL A 70 14.20 19.43 -2.86
C VAL A 70 13.09 20.49 -2.98
N ARG A 71 12.03 20.24 -3.77
CA ARG A 71 10.96 21.21 -3.92
C ARG A 71 10.14 21.36 -2.62
N PRO A 72 9.82 22.59 -2.21
CA PRO A 72 9.17 22.87 -0.93
C PRO A 72 7.70 22.39 -0.87
N LYS A 73 7.06 22.11 -2.01
CA LYS A 73 5.67 21.64 -2.08
C LYS A 73 5.51 20.57 -3.16
N ALA A 74 4.92 19.44 -2.78
CA ALA A 74 4.60 18.33 -3.69
C ALA A 74 3.73 18.74 -4.89
N LYS A 75 2.88 19.77 -4.75
CA LYS A 75 2.04 20.28 -5.86
C LYS A 75 2.83 20.92 -7.00
N LEU A 76 4.02 21.45 -6.69
CA LEU A 76 4.92 22.06 -7.66
C LEU A 76 5.94 21.06 -8.19
N ASP A 77 5.87 19.81 -7.75
CA ASP A 77 6.80 18.78 -8.15
C ASP A 77 6.30 18.00 -9.37
N ALA A 78 7.20 17.30 -10.04
CA ALA A 78 6.80 16.49 -11.18
C ALA A 78 5.90 15.34 -10.71
N LYS A 79 4.75 15.16 -11.38
CA LYS A 79 3.83 14.06 -11.06
C LYS A 79 4.46 12.69 -11.34
N ARG A 80 5.28 12.62 -12.40
CA ARG A 80 5.94 11.40 -12.88
C ARG A 80 7.39 11.71 -13.21
N TYR A 81 8.26 10.74 -12.95
CA TYR A 81 9.68 10.83 -13.18
C TYR A 81 10.13 9.86 -14.24
N GLY A 82 10.89 10.40 -15.20
CA GLY A 82 11.62 9.69 -16.25
C GLY A 82 10.76 8.79 -17.14
N PRO A 83 11.21 8.50 -18.36
CA PRO A 83 11.19 7.12 -18.80
C PRO A 83 12.39 6.40 -18.17
N PHE A 84 12.14 5.51 -17.20
CA PHE A 84 13.15 4.58 -16.71
C PHE A 84 13.01 3.23 -17.41
N THR A 85 14.14 2.57 -17.62
CA THR A 85 14.16 1.25 -18.24
C THR A 85 14.04 0.18 -17.17
N VAL A 86 13.18 -0.81 -17.39
CA VAL A 86 13.10 -2.01 -16.54
C VAL A 86 14.35 -2.86 -16.77
N THR A 87 15.13 -3.10 -15.71
CA THR A 87 16.38 -3.89 -15.76
C THR A 87 16.16 -5.33 -15.33
N GLU A 88 15.24 -5.56 -14.40
CA GLU A 88 14.95 -6.90 -13.88
C GLU A 88 13.47 -7.02 -13.48
N VAL A 89 12.90 -8.19 -13.70
CA VAL A 89 11.58 -8.57 -13.18
C VAL A 89 11.79 -9.30 -11.87
N VAL A 90 11.30 -8.73 -10.76
CA VAL A 90 11.52 -9.25 -9.41
C VAL A 90 10.35 -10.14 -9.02
N GLY A 91 10.52 -11.44 -9.23
CA GLY A 91 9.55 -12.47 -8.89
C GLY A 91 9.94 -13.84 -9.45
N SER A 92 9.35 -14.90 -8.90
CA SER A 92 9.60 -16.27 -9.38
C SER A 92 9.00 -16.50 -10.77
N ASP A 93 7.82 -15.93 -11.02
CA ASP A 93 7.09 -16.05 -12.28
C ASP A 93 7.06 -14.68 -12.99
N PRO A 94 7.68 -14.53 -14.18
CA PRO A 94 7.79 -13.23 -14.85
C PRO A 94 6.46 -12.66 -15.34
N GLU A 95 5.48 -13.51 -15.66
CA GLU A 95 4.14 -13.07 -16.09
C GLU A 95 3.25 -12.60 -14.93
N LYS A 96 3.57 -12.98 -13.69
CA LYS A 96 2.82 -12.61 -12.48
C LYS A 96 3.61 -11.70 -11.54
N ALA A 97 4.80 -11.29 -11.95
CA ALA A 97 5.63 -10.43 -11.14
C ALA A 97 4.96 -9.07 -10.93
N ILE A 98 4.94 -8.65 -9.68
CA ILE A 98 4.37 -7.38 -9.24
C ILE A 98 5.45 -6.34 -8.94
N ASN A 99 6.72 -6.75 -8.85
CA ASN A 99 7.84 -5.88 -8.54
C ASN A 99 8.83 -5.86 -9.70
N PHE A 100 9.35 -4.68 -10.02
CA PHE A 100 10.27 -4.47 -11.14
C PHE A 100 11.43 -3.61 -10.68
N ARG A 101 12.66 -3.96 -11.10
CA ARG A 101 13.84 -3.13 -10.90
C ARG A 101 13.97 -2.18 -12.07
N LEU A 102 14.17 -0.90 -11.77
CA LEU A 102 14.38 0.16 -12.73
C LEU A 102 15.83 0.64 -12.73
N ASP A 103 16.31 1.09 -13.88
CA ASP A 103 17.55 1.86 -14.00
C ASP A 103 17.31 3.30 -13.54
N ILE A 104 17.34 3.52 -12.22
CA ILE A 104 17.21 4.85 -11.64
C ILE A 104 18.58 5.54 -11.53
N PRO A 105 18.62 6.89 -11.59
CA PRO A 105 19.85 7.65 -11.44
C PRO A 105 20.56 7.36 -10.13
N LYS A 106 21.89 7.18 -10.18
CA LYS A 106 22.73 6.98 -8.99
C LYS A 106 22.70 8.16 -8.01
N THR A 107 22.24 9.33 -8.45
CA THR A 107 22.02 10.50 -7.59
C THR A 107 20.91 10.23 -6.56
N TRP A 108 19.97 9.34 -6.85
CA TRP A 108 18.87 8.96 -5.98
C TRP A 108 19.28 7.91 -4.93
N LYS A 109 20.31 8.19 -4.15
CA LYS A 109 20.95 7.23 -3.22
C LYS A 109 20.00 6.60 -2.19
N ARG A 110 18.97 7.34 -1.77
CA ARG A 110 18.00 6.93 -0.74
C ARG A 110 16.85 6.07 -1.26
N ILE A 111 16.67 6.02 -2.58
CA ILE A 111 15.53 5.33 -3.19
C ILE A 111 16.00 3.97 -3.69
N HIS A 112 15.33 2.91 -3.24
CA HIS A 112 15.60 1.57 -3.75
C HIS A 112 15.08 1.43 -5.20
N PRO A 113 15.83 0.78 -6.11
CA PRO A 113 15.48 0.70 -7.53
C PRO A 113 14.33 -0.27 -7.81
N VAL A 114 13.74 -0.92 -6.81
CA VAL A 114 12.67 -1.92 -6.97
C VAL A 114 11.33 -1.31 -6.61
N PHE A 115 10.38 -1.34 -7.55
CA PHE A 115 9.08 -0.72 -7.41
C PHE A 115 7.94 -1.68 -7.74
N HIS A 116 6.83 -1.50 -7.04
CA HIS A 116 5.59 -2.22 -7.31
C HIS A 116 4.91 -1.71 -8.59
N ALA A 117 4.25 -2.60 -9.34
CA ALA A 117 3.61 -2.34 -10.62
C ALA A 117 2.64 -1.14 -10.61
N HIS A 118 1.94 -0.93 -9.49
CA HIS A 118 1.01 0.19 -9.30
C HIS A 118 1.69 1.57 -9.41
N LEU A 119 2.99 1.66 -9.13
CA LEU A 119 3.75 2.91 -9.23
C LEU A 119 4.31 3.14 -10.64
N LEU A 120 4.09 2.20 -11.56
CA LEU A 120 4.66 2.22 -12.91
C LEU A 120 3.56 2.45 -13.94
N THR A 121 3.81 3.36 -14.87
CA THR A 121 2.95 3.58 -16.03
C THR A 121 3.76 3.32 -17.31
N PRO A 122 3.24 2.61 -18.33
CA PRO A 122 3.97 2.43 -19.58
C PRO A 122 4.28 3.77 -20.24
N TYR A 123 5.50 3.90 -20.75
CA TYR A 123 5.91 5.04 -21.56
C TYR A 123 5.52 4.82 -23.01
N VAL A 124 4.81 5.77 -23.62
CA VAL A 124 4.39 5.75 -25.03
C VAL A 124 4.88 7.03 -25.69
N GLU A 125 5.68 6.89 -26.75
CA GLU A 125 6.10 8.03 -27.58
C GLU A 125 4.98 8.33 -28.58
N THR A 126 4.36 9.51 -28.46
CA THR A 126 3.39 10.00 -29.42
C THR A 126 4.04 11.05 -30.33
N PRO A 127 3.79 11.02 -31.65
CA PRO A 127 4.38 11.96 -32.61
C PRO A 127 4.03 13.43 -32.29
N GLU A 128 2.93 13.67 -31.58
CA GLU A 128 2.44 14.99 -31.17
C GLU A 128 3.28 15.67 -30.09
N HIS A 129 4.11 14.93 -29.34
CA HIS A 129 4.82 15.45 -28.17
C HIS A 129 6.30 15.76 -28.39
N GLY A 130 6.80 15.63 -29.62
CA GLY A 130 8.20 15.93 -29.95
C GLY A 130 9.21 15.08 -29.14
N PRO A 131 10.51 15.36 -29.26
CA PRO A 131 11.52 14.69 -28.44
C PRO A 131 11.30 15.02 -26.97
N ASN A 132 11.36 14.00 -26.11
CA ASN A 132 11.14 14.15 -24.68
C ASN A 132 12.23 15.06 -24.09
N PHE A 133 11.83 16.19 -23.50
CA PHE A 133 12.75 17.04 -22.75
C PHE A 133 13.10 16.33 -21.45
N LEU A 134 14.22 15.62 -21.46
CA LEU A 134 14.79 14.99 -20.28
C LEU A 134 15.11 16.10 -19.26
N GLN A 135 14.19 16.37 -18.33
CA GLN A 135 14.55 17.10 -17.14
C GLN A 135 15.57 16.25 -16.39
N ASN A 136 16.70 16.87 -16.01
CA ASN A 136 17.64 16.21 -15.13
C ASN A 136 16.88 15.68 -13.91
N PRO A 137 17.18 14.45 -13.45
CA PRO A 137 16.54 13.91 -12.27
C PRO A 137 16.66 14.92 -11.13
N PRO A 138 15.56 15.27 -10.45
CA PRO A 138 15.64 16.23 -9.36
C PRO A 138 16.53 15.69 -8.25
N ASP A 139 17.24 16.61 -7.60
CA ASP A 139 17.95 16.31 -6.36
C ASP A 139 16.92 15.94 -5.28
N LEU A 140 17.25 14.90 -4.52
CA LEU A 140 16.46 14.46 -3.37
C LEU A 140 16.94 15.21 -2.13
N VAL A 141 16.02 15.49 -1.20
CA VAL A 141 16.42 16.08 0.10
C VAL A 141 17.23 15.06 0.88
N ASP A 142 18.42 15.48 1.31
CA ASP A 142 19.22 14.73 2.28
C ASP A 142 18.65 14.99 3.69
N ASP A 143 17.54 14.33 4.03
CA ASP A 143 17.05 14.30 5.42
C ASP A 143 18.05 13.46 6.26
N GLU A 144 19.15 14.03 6.74
CA GLU A 144 19.96 13.37 7.79
C GLU A 144 19.08 13.21 9.04
N GLU A 145 18.78 11.97 9.39
CA GLU A 145 18.28 11.59 10.72
C GLU A 145 19.30 10.66 11.38
#